data_AF-A0A1Y4BD44-F1
#
_entry.id   AF-A0A1Y4BD44-F1
#
_cell.length_a   1.000
_cell.length_b   1.000
_cell.length_c   1.000
_cell.angle_alpha   90.00
_cell.angle_beta   90.00
_cell.angle_gamma   90.00
#
_symmetry.space_group_name_H-M   'P 1'
#
loop_
_entity.id
_entity.type
_entity.pdbx_description
1 polymer ?
#
loop_
_entity_poly.entity_id
_entity_poly.type
_entity_poly.pdbx_seq_one_letter_code
_entity_poly.pdbx_strand_id
1 'polypeptide(L)'
;MKKEPTTQEYADQVKKMTPRFSSFRNCWHAFVSGGAICVLGEIIHQIAVGQFRMSQENALITVSVSLILLSVVLTGFQWFAPLAKWCGAGTLVPITGFANSVASPAIEYQSEGQVFGIGVKIFTIAGPVILYGIFSSWVVGFIYWLCKCAGWL
;
A
#
# COMPACT_ATOMS: atom_id res chain seq x y z
N MET A 1 -25.45 8.80 -39.98
CA MET A 1 -24.09 8.53 -39.49
C MET A 1 -23.87 9.36 -38.24
N LYS A 2 -23.71 8.72 -37.07
CA LYS A 2 -23.50 9.41 -35.79
C LYS A 2 -22.09 10.02 -35.83
N LYS A 3 -22.00 11.35 -35.88
CA LYS A 3 -20.72 12.08 -35.97
C LYS A 3 -19.88 11.70 -34.74
N GLU A 4 -18.67 11.19 -34.94
CA GLU A 4 -17.77 10.91 -33.82
C GLU A 4 -17.57 12.22 -33.04
N PRO A 5 -17.96 12.28 -31.76
CA PRO A 5 -17.76 13.46 -30.94
C PRO A 5 -16.29 13.85 -30.93
N THR A 6 -16.03 15.15 -31.06
CA THR A 6 -14.67 15.68 -31.04
C THR A 6 -14.00 15.37 -29.69
N THR A 7 -12.68 15.19 -29.67
CA THR A 7 -11.92 14.82 -28.45
C THR A 7 -12.21 15.75 -27.27
N GLN A 8 -12.54 17.01 -27.54
CA GLN A 8 -12.93 18.02 -26.55
C GLN A 8 -14.33 17.79 -25.98
N GLU A 9 -15.33 17.50 -26.82
CA GLU A 9 -16.69 17.16 -26.38
C GLU A 9 -16.71 15.86 -25.56
N TYR A 10 -15.86 14.88 -25.92
CA TYR A 10 -15.65 13.66 -25.12
C TYR A 10 -15.03 13.98 -23.75
N ALA A 11 -14.00 14.81 -23.72
CA ALA A 11 -13.34 15.21 -22.48
C ALA A 11 -14.31 15.94 -21.54
N ASP A 12 -15.15 16.82 -22.06
CA ASP A 12 -16.16 17.55 -21.27
C ASP A 12 -17.30 16.66 -20.77
N GLN A 13 -17.72 15.67 -21.57
CA GLN A 13 -18.69 14.66 -21.13
C GLN A 13 -18.11 13.78 -20.02
N VAL A 14 -16.85 13.35 -20.15
CA VAL A 14 -16.15 12.59 -19.10
C VAL A 14 -16.02 13.44 -17.83
N LYS A 15 -15.67 14.72 -17.94
CA LYS A 15 -15.53 15.64 -16.79
C LYS A 15 -16.85 15.89 -16.05
N LYS A 16 -17.98 15.87 -16.75
CA LYS A 16 -19.33 15.98 -16.16
C LYS A 16 -19.80 14.67 -15.54
N MET A 17 -19.41 13.53 -16.11
CA MET A 17 -19.75 12.19 -15.61
C MET A 17 -18.85 11.72 -14.47
N THR A 18 -17.66 12.31 -14.31
CA THR A 18 -16.72 11.96 -13.24
C THR A 18 -17.23 12.54 -11.92
N PRO A 19 -17.66 11.71 -10.94
CA PRO A 19 -18.09 12.22 -9.65
C PRO A 19 -16.94 12.97 -8.99
N ARG A 20 -17.16 14.24 -8.66
CA ARG A 20 -16.22 15.03 -7.84
C ARG A 20 -16.30 14.50 -6.41
N PHE A 21 -15.47 13.52 -6.08
CA PHE A 21 -15.32 13.11 -4.69
C PHE A 21 -14.81 14.29 -3.88
N SER A 22 -15.43 14.55 -2.74
CA SER A 22 -14.95 15.58 -1.81
C SER A 22 -13.59 15.14 -1.27
N SER A 23 -12.52 15.81 -1.68
CA SER A 23 -11.15 15.51 -1.24
C SER A 23 -11.05 15.49 0.30
N PHE A 24 -11.81 16.35 0.98
CA PHE A 24 -11.85 16.40 2.43
C PHE A 24 -12.42 15.12 3.07
N ARG A 25 -13.52 14.57 2.52
CA ARG A 25 -14.10 13.31 3.02
C ARG A 25 -13.14 12.14 2.84
N ASN A 26 -12.48 12.04 1.69
CA ASN A 26 -11.51 10.97 1.43
C ASN A 26 -10.28 11.10 2.32
N CYS A 27 -9.77 12.31 2.53
CA CYS A 27 -8.68 12.55 3.48
C CYS A 27 -9.08 12.17 4.90
N TRP A 28 -10.31 12.48 5.33
CA TRP A 28 -10.80 12.10 6.65
C TRP A 28 -10.87 10.58 6.82
N HIS A 29 -11.45 9.86 5.85
CA HIS A 29 -11.48 8.39 5.87
C HIS A 29 -10.07 7.79 5.88
N ALA A 30 -9.14 8.33 5.09
CA ALA A 30 -7.75 7.90 5.06
C ALA A 30 -7.02 8.16 6.39
N PHE A 31 -7.26 9.31 7.02
CA PHE A 31 -6.67 9.66 8.31
C PHE A 31 -7.17 8.72 9.42
N VAL A 32 -8.49 8.51 9.51
CA VAL A 32 -9.09 7.65 10.53
C VAL A 32 -8.66 6.19 10.35
N SER A 33 -8.70 5.68 9.12
CA SER A 33 -8.30 4.28 8.86
C SER A 33 -6.80 4.04 9.02
N GLY A 34 -5.96 4.95 8.54
CA GLY A 34 -4.52 4.89 8.76
C GLY A 34 -4.17 4.97 10.26
N GLY A 35 -4.79 5.91 10.97
CA GLY A 35 -4.65 6.05 12.42
C GLY A 35 -5.10 4.80 13.17
N ALA A 36 -6.20 4.17 12.77
CA ALA A 36 -6.67 2.91 13.37
C ALA A 36 -5.67 1.77 13.17
N ILE A 37 -5.05 1.65 11.98
CA ILE A 37 -4.01 0.66 11.72
C ILE A 37 -2.76 0.92 12.59
N CYS A 38 -2.37 2.19 12.75
CA CYS A 38 -1.27 2.55 13.64
C CYS A 38 -1.57 2.18 15.10
N VAL A 39 -2.79 2.44 15.59
CA VAL A 39 -3.21 2.05 16.94
C VAL A 39 -3.20 0.53 17.10
N LEU A 40 -3.64 -0.23 16.09
CA LEU A 40 -3.53 -1.69 16.10
C LEU A 40 -2.07 -2.16 16.16
N GLY A 41 -1.18 -1.52 15.39
CA GLY A 41 0.26 -1.81 15.44
C GLY A 41 0.86 -1.53 16.81
N GLU A 42 0.50 -0.41 17.43
CA GLU A 42 0.93 -0.04 18.79
C GLU A 42 0.43 -1.04 19.84
N ILE A 43 -0.81 -1.53 19.74
CA ILE A 43 -1.32 -2.58 20.63
C ILE A 43 -0.48 -3.86 20.51
N ILE A 44 -0.19 -4.29 19.28
CA ILE A 44 0.64 -5.49 19.04
C ILE A 44 2.06 -5.27 19.60
N HIS A 45 2.61 -4.06 19.43
CA HIS A 45 3.94 -3.70 19.95
C HIS A 45 3.98 -3.78 21.48
N GLN A 46 3.00 -3.18 22.17
CA GLN A 46 2.92 -3.21 23.62
C GLN A 46 2.73 -4.61 24.17
N ILE A 47 1.99 -5.47 23.48
CA ILE A 47 1.88 -6.89 23.84
C ILE A 47 3.23 -7.60 23.66
N ALA A 48 3.92 -7.38 22.54
CA ALA A 48 5.23 -7.99 22.25
C ALA A 48 6.31 -7.57 23.26
N VAL A 49 6.38 -6.29 23.61
CA VAL A 49 7.35 -5.78 24.58
C VAL A 49 6.93 -6.12 26.02
N GLY A 50 5.66 -5.92 26.36
CA GLY A 50 5.16 -6.06 27.72
C GLY A 50 4.98 -7.51 28.17
N GLN A 51 4.27 -8.32 27.38
CA GLN A 51 3.94 -9.71 27.74
C GLN A 51 5.06 -10.68 27.34
N PHE A 52 5.60 -10.53 26.13
CA PHE A 52 6.61 -11.44 25.59
C PHE A 52 8.05 -10.99 25.89
N ARG A 53 8.25 -9.81 26.51
CA ARG A 53 9.56 -9.26 26.87
C ARG A 53 10.56 -9.25 25.71
N MET A 54 10.06 -9.00 24.49
CA MET A 54 10.90 -8.96 23.29
C MET A 54 11.76 -7.70 23.27
N SER A 55 12.91 -7.76 22.60
CA SER A 55 13.69 -6.57 22.26
C SER A 55 12.87 -5.64 21.36
N GLN A 56 13.18 -4.34 21.37
CA GLN A 56 12.48 -3.35 20.54
C GLN A 56 12.51 -3.71 19.06
N GLU A 57 13.65 -4.20 18.57
CA GLU A 57 13.81 -4.66 17.19
C GLU A 57 12.89 -5.84 16.87
N ASN A 58 12.88 -6.87 17.72
CA ASN A 58 12.03 -8.04 17.52
C ASN A 58 10.55 -7.69 17.63
N ALA A 59 10.16 -6.77 18.51
CA ALA A 59 8.79 -6.31 18.64
C ALA A 59 8.30 -5.62 17.35
N LEU A 60 9.13 -4.78 16.72
CA LEU A 60 8.80 -4.13 15.45
C LEU A 60 8.64 -5.12 14.30
N ILE A 61 9.48 -6.16 14.26
CA ILE A 61 9.34 -7.26 13.30
C ILE A 61 8.01 -7.98 13.53
N THR A 62 7.68 -8.32 14.78
CA THR A 62 6.41 -8.97 15.14
C THR A 62 5.21 -8.16 14.67
N VAL A 63 5.19 -6.84 14.95
CA VAL A 63 4.11 -5.94 14.49
C VAL A 63 3.96 -5.99 12.97
N SER A 64 5.07 -5.84 12.26
CA SER A 64 5.08 -5.82 10.79
C SER A 64 4.54 -7.14 10.21
N VAL A 65 5.03 -8.27 10.71
CA VAL A 65 4.61 -9.60 10.27
C VAL A 65 3.13 -9.85 10.61
N SER A 66 2.67 -9.46 11.81
CA SER A 66 1.27 -9.60 12.20
C SER A 66 0.33 -8.80 11.32
N LEU A 67 0.67 -7.55 10.99
CA LEU A 67 -0.14 -6.70 10.11
C LEU A 67 -0.14 -7.22 8.67
N ILE A 68 0.99 -7.70 8.16
CA ILE A 68 1.07 -8.37 6.84
C ILE A 68 0.16 -9.60 6.84
N LEU A 69 0.29 -10.48 7.84
CA LEU A 69 -0.50 -11.70 7.94
C LEU A 69 -1.99 -11.39 7.97
N LEU A 70 -2.41 -10.45 8.81
CA LEU A 70 -3.81 -10.01 8.89
C LEU A 70 -4.31 -9.51 7.53
N SER A 71 -3.51 -8.72 6.83
CA SER A 71 -3.84 -8.20 5.51
C SER A 71 -3.99 -9.30 4.47
N VAL A 72 -3.06 -10.26 4.41
CA VAL A 72 -3.11 -11.39 3.46
C VAL A 72 -4.33 -12.26 3.74
N VAL A 73 -4.64 -12.54 5.01
CA VAL A 73 -5.83 -13.31 5.41
C VAL A 73 -7.12 -12.59 4.99
N LEU A 74 -7.23 -11.29 5.28
CA LEU A 74 -8.38 -10.48 4.85
C LEU A 74 -8.51 -10.40 3.32
N THR A 75 -7.38 -10.41 2.60
CA THR A 75 -7.36 -10.42 1.14
C THR A 75 -7.85 -11.77 0.61
N GLY A 76 -7.42 -12.87 1.21
CA GLY A 76 -7.88 -14.22 0.88
C GLY A 76 -9.40 -14.39 1.05
N PHE A 77 -9.97 -13.85 2.13
CA PHE A 77 -11.42 -13.85 2.37
C PHE A 77 -12.20 -12.81 1.55
N GLN A 78 -11.55 -12.05 0.66
CA GLN A 78 -12.17 -10.97 -0.12
C GLN A 78 -12.77 -9.83 0.73
N TRP A 79 -12.40 -9.73 2.01
CA TRP A 79 -12.85 -8.68 2.92
C TRP A 79 -11.99 -7.41 2.82
N PHE A 80 -10.75 -7.54 2.34
CA PHE A 80 -9.85 -6.40 2.19
C PHE A 80 -10.34 -5.40 1.13
N ALA A 81 -10.89 -5.86 0.01
CA ALA A 81 -11.36 -5.00 -1.08
C ALA A 81 -12.46 -3.99 -0.69
N PRO A 82 -13.58 -4.39 -0.04
CA PRO A 82 -14.60 -3.44 0.40
C PRO A 82 -14.08 -2.50 1.50
N LEU A 83 -13.20 -2.99 2.39
CA LEU A 83 -12.57 -2.16 3.42
C LEU A 83 -11.68 -1.07 2.78
N ALA A 84 -10.81 -1.46 1.85
CA ALA A 84 -9.93 -0.56 1.12
C ALA A 84 -10.70 0.48 0.30
N LYS A 85 -11.89 0.14 -0.23
CA LYS A 85 -12.75 1.09 -0.95
C LYS A 85 -13.25 2.23 -0.05
N TRP A 86 -13.57 1.93 1.21
CA TRP A 86 -14.05 2.94 2.17
C TRP A 86 -12.89 3.71 2.81
N CYS A 87 -11.86 3.00 3.26
CA CYS A 87 -10.68 3.58 3.90
C CYS A 87 -9.77 4.35 2.92
N GLY A 88 -9.79 3.98 1.64
CA GLY A 88 -8.97 4.59 0.60
C GLY A 88 -7.47 4.47 0.88
N ALA A 89 -6.77 5.60 0.77
CA ALA A 89 -5.32 5.67 0.96
C ALA A 89 -4.87 5.19 2.35
N GLY A 90 -5.74 5.25 3.38
CA GLY A 90 -5.37 4.87 4.73
C GLY A 90 -5.10 3.37 4.92
N THR A 91 -5.63 2.48 4.07
CA THR A 91 -5.27 1.03 4.08
C THR A 91 -4.25 0.68 2.99
N LEU A 92 -4.17 1.49 1.94
CA LEU A 92 -3.30 1.26 0.78
C LEU A 92 -1.85 1.73 1.00
N VAL A 93 -1.65 2.82 1.77
CA VAL A 93 -0.32 3.38 2.04
C VAL A 93 0.47 2.58 3.10
N PRO A 94 -0.14 2.08 4.20
CA PRO A 94 0.58 1.26 5.17
C PRO A 94 1.02 -0.09 4.59
N ILE A 95 1.84 -0.83 5.35
CA ILE A 95 2.36 -2.15 4.96
C ILE A 95 1.27 -3.17 4.60
N THR A 96 0.05 -2.99 5.10
CA THR A 96 -1.14 -3.76 4.73
C THR A 96 -1.48 -3.62 3.25
N GLY A 97 -1.40 -2.40 2.70
CA GLY A 97 -1.66 -2.15 1.28
C GLY A 97 -0.64 -2.83 0.38
N PHE A 98 0.63 -2.80 0.79
CA PHE A 98 1.69 -3.55 0.13
C PHE A 98 1.40 -5.05 0.14
N ALA A 99 1.03 -5.63 1.29
CA ALA A 99 0.69 -7.04 1.41
C ALA A 99 -0.49 -7.44 0.50
N ASN A 100 -1.55 -6.61 0.44
CA ASN A 100 -2.66 -6.82 -0.49
C ASN A 100 -2.21 -6.73 -1.96
N SER A 101 -1.32 -5.81 -2.30
CA SER A 101 -0.80 -5.66 -3.68
C SER A 101 -0.02 -6.88 -4.20
N VAL A 102 0.47 -7.73 -3.29
CA VAL A 102 1.13 -9.00 -3.58
C VAL A 102 0.12 -10.16 -3.54
N ALA A 103 -0.76 -10.19 -2.55
CA ALA A 103 -1.73 -11.27 -2.35
C ALA A 103 -2.85 -11.26 -3.40
N SER A 104 -3.38 -10.10 -3.80
CA SER A 104 -4.46 -10.02 -4.79
C SER A 104 -4.05 -10.60 -6.15
N PRO A 105 -2.91 -10.23 -6.77
CA PRO A 105 -2.48 -10.84 -8.02
C PRO A 105 -2.17 -12.34 -7.87
N ALA A 106 -1.64 -12.77 -6.73
CA ALA A 106 -1.39 -14.19 -6.48
C ALA A 106 -2.70 -15.01 -6.48
N ILE A 107 -3.79 -14.45 -5.95
CA ILE A 107 -5.12 -15.09 -5.96
C ILE A 107 -5.76 -15.01 -7.35
N GLU A 108 -5.63 -13.88 -8.04
CA GLU A 108 -6.29 -13.66 -9.34
C GLU A 108 -5.65 -14.47 -10.47
N TYR A 109 -4.32 -14.54 -10.52
CA TYR A 109 -3.56 -15.24 -11.56
C TYR A 109 -3.17 -16.67 -11.18
N GLN A 110 -3.77 -17.24 -10.13
CA GLN A 110 -3.51 -18.63 -9.74
C GLN A 110 -3.92 -19.64 -10.82
N SER A 111 -4.93 -19.32 -11.63
CA SER A 111 -5.44 -20.15 -12.72
C SER A 111 -4.44 -20.29 -13.88
N GLU A 112 -3.52 -19.33 -14.04
CA GLU A 112 -2.45 -19.35 -15.04
C GLU A 112 -1.22 -20.17 -14.59
N GLY A 113 -1.29 -20.77 -13.39
CA GLY A 113 -0.24 -21.62 -12.82
C GLY A 113 0.85 -20.86 -12.07
N GLN A 114 1.77 -21.62 -11.45
CA GLN A 114 2.78 -21.07 -10.52
C GLN A 114 3.82 -20.18 -11.22
N VAL A 115 4.26 -20.57 -12.42
CA VAL A 115 5.35 -19.88 -13.13
C VAL A 115 4.82 -18.74 -14.00
N PHE A 116 3.90 -19.05 -14.93
CA PHE A 116 3.39 -18.07 -15.89
C PHE A 116 2.37 -17.10 -15.31
N GLY A 117 1.58 -17.54 -14.33
CA GLY A 117 0.62 -16.71 -13.59
C GLY A 117 1.26 -16.00 -12.40
N ILE A 118 1.31 -16.71 -11.26
CA ILE A 118 1.74 -16.14 -9.98
C ILE A 118 3.14 -15.53 -10.09
N GLY A 119 4.13 -16.28 -10.58
CA GLY A 119 5.52 -15.82 -10.63
C GLY A 119 5.72 -14.53 -11.41
N VAL A 120 5.08 -14.38 -12.58
CA VAL A 120 5.20 -13.18 -13.41
C VAL A 120 4.35 -12.02 -12.87
N LYS A 121 3.17 -12.31 -12.29
CA LYS A 121 2.18 -11.28 -11.97
C LYS A 121 2.23 -10.77 -10.52
N ILE A 122 2.81 -11.52 -9.59
CA ILE A 122 2.81 -11.20 -8.15
C ILE A 122 3.48 -9.85 -7.85
N PHE A 123 4.48 -9.44 -8.63
CA PHE A 123 5.19 -8.17 -8.46
C PHE A 123 4.74 -7.06 -9.44
N THR A 124 3.64 -7.23 -10.18
CA THR A 124 3.22 -6.21 -11.15
C THR A 124 2.91 -4.88 -10.47
N ILE A 125 2.35 -4.91 -9.25
CA ILE A 125 2.03 -3.71 -8.46
C ILE A 125 3.12 -3.44 -7.41
N ALA A 126 3.58 -4.48 -6.70
CA ALA A 126 4.60 -4.34 -5.66
C ALA A 126 6.01 -4.04 -6.19
N GLY A 127 6.35 -4.52 -7.40
CA GLY A 127 7.67 -4.37 -8.02
C GLY A 127 8.08 -2.92 -8.23
N PRO A 128 7.24 -2.06 -8.85
CA PRO A 128 7.51 -0.63 -8.94
C PRO A 128 7.74 0.03 -7.58
N VAL A 129 6.96 -0.34 -6.56
CA VAL A 129 7.12 0.21 -5.19
C VAL A 129 8.49 -0.14 -4.62
N ILE A 130 8.92 -1.40 -4.76
CA ILE A 130 10.24 -1.86 -4.32
C ILE A 130 11.35 -1.14 -5.09
N LEU A 131 11.24 -1.06 -6.42
CA LEU A 131 12.24 -0.44 -7.29
C LEU A 131 12.45 1.03 -6.92
N TYR A 132 11.39 1.83 -6.90
CA TYR A 132 11.47 3.25 -6.58
C TYR A 132 11.79 3.49 -5.09
N GLY A 133 11.36 2.61 -4.20
CA GLY A 133 11.74 2.64 -2.78
C GLY A 133 13.24 2.49 -2.59
N ILE A 134 13.83 1.41 -3.09
CA ILE A 134 15.27 1.14 -2.97
C ILE A 134 16.08 2.23 -3.70
N PHE A 135 15.68 2.60 -4.92
CA PHE A 135 16.39 3.61 -5.68
C PHE A 135 16.39 4.97 -4.97
N SER A 136 15.25 5.43 -4.45
CA SER A 136 15.18 6.69 -3.71
C SER A 136 15.98 6.65 -2.41
N SER A 137 15.94 5.54 -1.67
CA SER A 137 16.78 5.35 -0.47
C SER A 137 18.27 5.42 -0.80
N TRP A 138 18.70 4.83 -1.92
CA TRP A 138 20.09 4.93 -2.37
C TRP A 138 20.48 6.37 -2.74
N VAL A 139 19.64 7.09 -3.48
CA VAL A 139 19.89 8.50 -3.84
C VAL A 139 20.05 9.36 -2.59
N VAL A 140 19.13 9.25 -1.63
CA VAL A 140 19.20 10.01 -0.36
C VAL A 140 20.45 9.62 0.44
N GLY A 141 20.77 8.33 0.51
CA GLY A 141 21.98 7.84 1.17
C GLY A 141 23.27 8.36 0.52
N PHE A 142 23.30 8.44 -0.81
CA PHE A 142 24.42 8.99 -1.57
C PHE A 142 24.59 10.49 -1.33
N ILE A 143 23.50 11.26 -1.33
CA ILE A 143 23.53 12.70 -1.00
C ILE A 143 24.03 12.91 0.43
N TYR A 144 23.52 12.13 1.40
CA TYR A 144 23.97 12.21 2.78
C TYR A 144 25.48 11.94 2.92
N TRP A 145 25.98 10.92 2.20
CA TRP A 145 27.41 10.60 2.16
C TRP A 145 28.24 11.75 1.59
N LEU A 146 27.81 12.37 0.48
CA LEU A 146 28.48 13.54 -0.09
C LEU A 146 28.51 14.75 0.86
N CYS A 147 27.39 15.06 1.50
CA CYS A 147 27.31 16.16 2.48
C CYS A 147 28.26 15.93 3.66
N LYS A 148 28.37 14.69 4.14
CA LYS A 148 29.31 14.31 5.20
C LYS A 148 30.78 14.44 4.75
N CYS A 149 31.10 14.03 3.51
CA CYS A 149 32.43 14.19 2.94
C CYS A 149 32.80 15.67 2.71
N ALA A 150 31.83 16.53 2.40
CA ALA A 150 32.02 17.97 2.24
C ALA A 150 32.10 18.76 3.56
N GLY A 151 31.91 18.09 4.71
CA GLY A 151 31.94 18.71 6.03
C GLY A 151 30.71 19.58 6.35
N TRP A 152 29.59 19.38 5.65
CA TRP A 152 28.34 20.10 5.90
C TRP A 152 27.50 19.45 7.02
N LEU A 153 27.85 18.23 7.43
CA LEU A 153 27.21 17.36 8.44
C LEU A 153 28.29 16.61 9.22
#